data_AF-A0A1H9FFI3-F1
#
_entry.id   AF-A0A1H9FFI3-F1
#
_cell.length_a   1.000
_cell.length_b   1.000
_cell.length_c   1.000
_cell.angle_alpha   90.00
_cell.angle_beta   90.00
_cell.angle_gamma   90.00
#
_symmetry.space_group_name_H-M   'P 1'
#
loop_
_entity.id
_entity.type
_entity.pdbx_description
1 polymer ?
#
loop_
_entity_poly.entity_id
_entity_poly.type
_entity_poly.pdbx_seq_one_letter_code
_entity_poly.pdbx_strand_id
1 'polypeptide(L)'
;MARKKTQSYTEEFRREAVKRSEKPGVTQAQVAQELGISSQQIANWKRQFTRLSDKQFNAVDGVDYSKQESEELRRLRRENKRLQEEMEFLKKAAAYFAKNQT
;
A
#
# COMPACT_ATOMS: atom_id res chain seq x y z
N MET A 1 31.73 17.19 6.16
CA MET A 1 31.66 16.03 5.24
C MET A 1 30.81 16.41 4.03
N ALA A 2 31.42 16.67 2.87
CA ALA A 2 30.68 16.99 1.65
C ALA A 2 29.93 15.75 1.15
N ARG A 3 28.61 15.87 0.94
CA ARG A 3 27.76 14.76 0.48
C ARG A 3 28.15 14.43 -0.97
N LYS A 4 28.71 13.23 -1.21
CA LYS A 4 29.07 12.76 -2.55
C LYS A 4 27.83 12.85 -3.45
N LYS A 5 27.91 13.69 -4.49
CA LYS A 5 26.82 13.90 -5.45
C LYS A 5 26.69 12.62 -6.28
N THR A 6 25.80 11.72 -5.87
CA THR A 6 25.50 10.51 -6.63
C THR A 6 24.87 10.92 -7.95
N GLN A 7 25.44 10.49 -9.07
CA GLN A 7 24.77 10.66 -10.36
C GLN A 7 23.40 10.02 -10.30
N SER A 8 22.39 10.79 -10.69
CA SER A 8 21.02 10.33 -10.70
C SER A 8 20.76 9.57 -12.00
N TYR A 9 20.40 8.30 -11.89
CA TYR A 9 19.89 7.55 -13.04
C TYR A 9 18.59 8.19 -13.55
N THR A 10 18.39 8.17 -14.87
CA THR A 10 17.14 8.60 -15.52
C THR A 10 15.98 7.74 -15.04
N GLU A 11 14.74 8.26 -15.10
CA GLU A 11 13.57 7.49 -14.70
C GLU A 11 13.40 6.24 -15.57
N GLU A 12 13.62 6.37 -16.88
CA GLU A 12 13.54 5.26 -17.84
C GLU A 12 14.47 4.11 -17.45
N PHE A 13 15.73 4.42 -17.11
CA PHE A 13 16.70 3.41 -16.67
C PHE A 13 16.22 2.68 -15.41
N ARG A 14 15.69 3.42 -14.43
CA ARG A 14 15.18 2.82 -13.19
C ARG A 14 13.99 1.92 -13.46
N ARG A 15 13.08 2.35 -14.34
CA ARG A 15 11.86 1.60 -14.71
C ARG A 15 12.21 0.33 -15.46
N GLU A 16 13.17 0.39 -16.37
CA GLU A 16 13.67 -0.78 -17.10
C GLU A 16 14.35 -1.78 -16.16
N ALA A 17 15.22 -1.31 -15.25
CA ALA A 17 15.87 -2.15 -14.25
C ALA A 17 14.86 -2.90 -13.36
N VAL A 18 13.80 -2.21 -12.90
CA VAL A 18 12.73 -2.84 -12.12
C VAL A 18 11.95 -3.84 -12.97
N LYS A 19 11.53 -3.48 -14.19
CA LYS A 19 10.80 -4.37 -15.11
C LYS A 19 11.58 -5.65 -15.40
N ARG A 20 12.90 -5.55 -15.57
CA ARG A 20 13.78 -6.70 -15.81
C ARG A 20 13.85 -7.62 -14.59
N SER A 21 13.83 -7.04 -13.38
CA SER A 21 13.81 -7.78 -12.12
C SER A 21 12.48 -8.46 -11.77
N GLU A 22 11.40 -8.13 -12.48
CA GLU A 22 10.07 -8.72 -12.28
C GLU A 22 9.79 -9.92 -13.20
N LYS A 23 10.70 -10.21 -14.12
CA LYS A 23 10.58 -11.38 -14.99
C LYS A 23 10.66 -12.68 -14.17
N PRO A 24 9.86 -13.71 -14.48
CA PRO A 24 9.94 -15.00 -13.81
C PRO A 24 11.36 -15.58 -13.86
N GLY A 25 11.86 -16.04 -12.72
CA GLY A 25 13.20 -16.64 -12.61
C GLY A 25 14.38 -15.65 -12.57
N VAL A 26 14.13 -14.34 -12.66
CA VAL A 26 15.18 -13.32 -12.57
C VAL A 26 15.19 -12.70 -11.17
N THR A 27 16.38 -12.64 -10.54
CA THR A 27 16.54 -12.02 -9.22
C THR A 27 17.01 -10.57 -9.34
N GLN A 28 16.66 -9.74 -8.35
CA GLN A 28 17.17 -8.37 -8.26
C GLN A 28 18.70 -8.32 -8.17
N ALA A 29 19.32 -9.33 -7.56
CA ALA A 29 20.78 -9.42 -7.44
C ALA A 29 21.46 -9.64 -8.80
N GLN A 30 20.91 -10.51 -9.65
CA GLN A 30 21.43 -10.74 -11.00
C GLN A 30 21.33 -9.48 -11.86
N VAL A 31 20.16 -8.83 -11.87
CA VAL A 31 19.96 -7.58 -12.63
C VAL A 31 20.88 -6.46 -12.12
N ALA A 32 21.09 -6.39 -10.81
CA ALA A 32 22.00 -5.41 -10.22
C ALA A 32 23.45 -5.65 -10.65
N GLN A 33 23.91 -6.90 -10.70
CA GLN A 33 25.24 -7.24 -11.22
C GLN A 33 25.40 -6.89 -12.70
N GLU A 34 24.42 -7.23 -13.54
CA GLU A 34 24.43 -6.90 -14.98
C GLU A 34 24.51 -5.38 -15.22
N LEU A 35 23.80 -4.59 -14.40
CA LEU A 35 23.72 -3.14 -14.55
C LEU A 35 24.81 -2.39 -13.76
N GLY A 36 25.67 -3.08 -13.01
CA GLY A 36 26.71 -2.47 -12.18
C GLY A 36 26.17 -1.60 -11.05
N ILE A 37 24.99 -1.92 -10.52
CA ILE A 37 24.32 -1.19 -9.44
C ILE A 37 24.11 -2.10 -8.21
N SER A 38 23.66 -1.53 -7.10
CA SER A 38 23.29 -2.33 -5.93
C SER A 38 21.89 -2.93 -6.06
N SER A 39 21.69 -4.15 -5.57
CA SER A 39 20.37 -4.78 -5.48
C SER A 39 19.39 -3.94 -4.65
N GLN A 40 19.89 -3.28 -3.62
CA GLN A 40 19.11 -2.36 -2.78
C GLN A 40 18.57 -1.16 -3.57
N GLN A 41 19.30 -0.64 -4.56
CA GLN A 41 18.79 0.43 -5.43
C GLN A 41 17.59 -0.04 -6.25
N ILE A 42 17.65 -1.24 -6.82
CA ILE A 42 16.53 -1.83 -7.56
C ILE A 42 15.33 -2.04 -6.62
N ALA A 43 15.55 -2.58 -5.42
CA ALA A 43 14.50 -2.74 -4.43
C ALA A 43 13.85 -1.40 -4.04
N ASN A 44 14.65 -0.36 -3.86
CA ASN A 44 14.17 0.98 -3.55
C ASN A 44 13.36 1.60 -4.71
N TRP A 45 13.81 1.43 -5.95
CA TRP A 45 13.06 1.89 -7.13
C TRP A 45 11.75 1.13 -7.29
N LYS A 46 11.74 -0.18 -7.08
CA LYS A 46 10.51 -0.98 -7.09
C LYS A 46 9.50 -0.42 -6.10
N ARG A 47 9.89 -0.20 -4.84
CA ARG A 47 9.02 0.42 -3.82
C ARG A 47 8.55 1.81 -4.23
N GLN A 48 9.41 2.63 -4.85
CA GLN A 48 9.02 3.96 -5.32
C GLN A 48 7.97 3.87 -6.43
N PHE A 49 8.14 2.99 -7.41
CA PHE A 49 7.17 2.81 -8.50
C PHE A 49 5.87 2.17 -8.03
N THR A 50 5.89 1.22 -7.11
CA THR A 50 4.66 0.69 -6.49
C THR A 50 3.91 1.81 -5.77
N ARG A 51 4.60 2.59 -4.92
CA ARG A 51 3.95 3.71 -4.21
C ARG A 51 3.47 4.81 -5.16
N LEU A 52 4.19 5.07 -6.24
CA LEU A 52 3.75 6.02 -7.28
C LEU A 52 2.53 5.49 -8.01
N SER A 53 2.48 4.20 -8.36
CA SER A 53 1.31 3.56 -8.96
C SER A 53 0.12 3.64 -8.03
N ASP A 54 0.28 3.32 -6.74
CA ASP A 54 -0.79 3.44 -5.75
C ASP A 54 -1.26 4.89 -5.62
N LYS A 55 -0.34 5.85 -5.60
CA LYS A 55 -0.68 7.27 -5.55
C LYS A 55 -1.33 7.78 -6.83
N GLN A 56 -0.92 7.31 -8.01
CA GLN A 56 -1.52 7.67 -9.29
C GLN A 56 -2.92 7.06 -9.43
N PHE A 57 -3.12 5.83 -8.95
CA PHE A 57 -4.44 5.21 -8.91
C PHE A 57 -5.37 5.97 -7.95
N ASN A 58 -4.81 6.44 -6.84
CA ASN A 58 -5.48 7.30 -5.88
C ASN A 58 -5.39 8.79 -6.24
N ALA A 59 -4.96 9.17 -7.44
CA ALA A 59 -4.89 10.56 -7.86
C ALA A 59 -5.46 10.73 -9.28
N VAL A 60 -6.72 11.14 -9.34
CA VAL A 60 -7.36 11.61 -10.57
C VAL A 60 -7.24 13.13 -10.60
N ASP A 61 -6.80 13.69 -11.73
CA ASP A 61 -6.71 15.13 -11.98
C ASP A 61 -5.87 15.96 -10.96
N GLY A 62 -4.83 15.33 -10.38
CA GLY A 62 -3.91 15.99 -9.45
C GLY A 62 -4.40 16.07 -7.99
N VAL A 63 -5.57 15.50 -7.69
CA VAL A 63 -6.11 15.40 -6.32
C VAL A 63 -5.71 14.04 -5.72
N ASP A 64 -4.92 14.04 -4.64
CA ASP A 64 -4.53 12.81 -3.92
C ASP A 64 -5.69 12.32 -3.01
N TYR A 65 -6.52 11.44 -3.55
CA TYR A 65 -7.65 10.78 -2.87
C TYR A 65 -7.20 9.83 -1.76
N SER A 66 -5.92 9.42 -1.70
CA SER A 66 -5.46 8.49 -0.66
C SER A 66 -5.61 9.06 0.76
N LYS A 67 -5.58 10.39 0.92
CA LYS A 67 -5.79 11.05 2.21
C LYS A 67 -7.26 11.11 2.60
N GLN A 68 -8.15 11.54 1.70
CA GLN A 68 -9.58 11.67 1.96
C GLN A 68 -10.26 10.31 2.10
N GLU A 69 -9.95 9.36 1.21
CA GLU A 69 -10.46 8.00 1.28
C GLU A 69 -10.00 7.32 2.58
N SER A 70 -8.80 7.60 3.08
CA SER A 70 -8.35 7.04 4.36
C SER A 70 -9.20 7.47 5.57
N GLU A 71 -9.68 8.71 5.61
CA GLU A 71 -10.45 9.23 6.76
C GLU A 71 -11.92 8.79 6.68
N GLU A 72 -12.54 8.82 5.50
CA GLU A 72 -13.89 8.30 5.31
C GLU A 72 -13.96 6.81 5.57
N LEU A 73 -12.96 6.05 5.09
CA LEU A 73 -12.89 4.60 5.29
C LEU A 73 -12.58 4.26 6.75
N ARG A 74 -11.79 5.08 7.47
CA ARG A 74 -11.63 4.99 8.93
C ARG A 74 -12.92 5.32 9.67
N ARG A 75 -13.67 6.33 9.24
CA ARG A 75 -14.97 6.69 9.82
C ARG A 75 -15.96 5.54 9.62
N LEU A 76 -16.12 5.06 8.39
CA LEU A 76 -16.99 3.95 8.03
C LEU A 76 -16.64 2.68 8.82
N ARG A 77 -15.36 2.34 8.97
CA ARG A 77 -14.94 1.19 9.81
C ARG A 77 -15.32 1.36 11.28
N ARG A 78 -15.17 2.55 11.85
CA ARG A 78 -15.58 2.83 13.24
C ARG A 78 -17.10 2.70 13.40
N GLU A 79 -17.85 3.25 12.45
CA GLU A 79 -19.31 3.21 12.47
C GLU A 79 -19.84 1.78 12.28
N ASN A 80 -19.26 1.02 11.36
CA ASN A 80 -19.62 -0.39 11.15
C ASN A 80 -19.34 -1.23 12.40
N LYS A 81 -18.18 -1.03 13.04
CA LYS A 81 -17.85 -1.70 14.31
C LYS A 81 -18.87 -1.38 15.40
N ARG A 82 -19.24 -0.10 15.56
CA ARG A 82 -20.25 0.32 16.54
C ARG A 82 -21.60 -0.33 16.28
N LEU A 83 -22.07 -0.34 15.02
CA LEU A 83 -23.33 -0.96 14.64
C LEU A 83 -23.32 -2.48 14.90
N GLN A 84 -22.19 -3.15 14.64
CA GLN A 84 -22.03 -4.57 14.97
C GLN A 84 -22.12 -4.83 16.48
N GLU A 85 -21.50 -3.99 17.31
CA GLU A 85 -21.57 -4.09 18.77
C GLU A 85 -23.00 -3.84 19.29
N GLU A 86 -23.69 -2.83 18.77
CA GLU A 86 -25.11 -2.57 19.09
C GLU A 86 -26.00 -3.75 18.67
N MET A 87 -25.75 -4.33 17.50
CA MET A 87 -26.48 -5.51 17.04
C MET A 87 -26.25 -6.75 17.91
N GLU A 88 -25.00 -7.00 18.30
CA GLU A 88 -24.65 -8.08 19.22
C GLU A 88 -25.32 -7.90 20.58
N PHE A 89 -25.35 -6.68 21.11
CA PHE A 89 -26.03 -6.37 22.36
C PHE A 89 -27.55 -6.62 22.26
N LEU A 90 -28.20 -6.12 21.21
CA LEU A 90 -29.63 -6.31 20.99
C LEU A 90 -29.99 -7.79 20.83
N LYS A 91 -29.18 -8.57 20.11
CA LYS A 91 -29.37 -10.02 19.99
C LYS A 91 -29.29 -10.73 21.35
N LYS A 92 -28.31 -10.37 22.18
CA LYS A 92 -28.17 -10.93 23.53
C LYS A 92 -29.35 -10.56 24.43
N ALA A 93 -29.80 -9.30 24.36
CA ALA A 93 -30.97 -8.85 25.10
C ALA A 93 -32.24 -9.60 24.64
N ALA A 94 -32.48 -9.71 23.34
CA ALA A 94 -33.61 -10.46 22.78
C ALA A 94 -33.59 -11.94 23.21
N ALA A 95 -32.43 -12.59 23.17
CA ALA A 95 -32.26 -13.96 23.63
C ALA A 95 -32.53 -14.12 25.14
N TYR A 96 -32.09 -13.15 25.95
CA TYR A 96 -32.37 -13.11 27.39
C TYR A 96 -33.88 -12.98 27.66
N PHE A 97 -34.57 -12.06 26.99
CA PHE A 97 -36.02 -11.89 27.17
C PHE A 97 -36.82 -13.10 26.70
N ALA A 98 -36.47 -13.70 25.56
CA ALA A 98 -37.12 -14.91 25.06
C ALA A 98 -36.97 -16.11 26.03
N LYS A 99 -35.83 -16.20 26.73
CA LYS A 99 -35.57 -17.26 27.73
C LYS A 99 -36.35 -17.08 29.05
N ASN A 100 -36.76 -15.86 29.38
CA ASN A 100 -37.48 -15.54 30.63
C ASN A 100 -39.01 -15.43 30.44
N GLN A 101 -39.55 -15.78 29.27
CA GLN A 101 -40.99 -15.80 28.98
C GLN A 101 -41.66 -17.17 29.22
N THR A 102 -40.95 -18.12 29.83
CA THR A 102 -41.47 -19.42 30.32
C THR A 102 -41.37 -19.48 31.83
#